data_AF-A0A3M1QKS7-F1
#
_entry.id   AF-A0A3M1QKS7-F1
#
_cell.length_a   1.000
_cell.length_b   1.000
_cell.length_c   1.000
_cell.angle_alpha   90.00
_cell.angle_beta   90.00
_cell.angle_gamma   90.00
#
_symmetry.space_group_name_H-M   'P 1'
#
loop_
_entity.id
_entity.type
_entity.pdbx_description
1 polymer ?
#
loop_
_entity_poly.entity_id
_entity_poly.type
_entity_poly.pdbx_seq_one_letter_code
_entity_poly.pdbx_strand_id
1 'polypeptide(L)'
;RATIADVSLPVFDWDRAATIREQYREQLAQDRVEALETIPGPQIEQLLDGVLSRAERAVEQSLDESTGLTHTYYEHLPSQAKPFGARPTDSPAAVQRSNGRSTPPHSRRPVSTSTGGSSRYGFTARPLPLYLEGQVHRLKLLSDPDAARRVYQAVRRSPLFDEALRMYKLNECVERCSPRIGRARTFTRGWFENESIWLHMSYKYLYELLRAGLHAEFFEDAHTMLVPFMPPLAYGRSVLENSSFLGSSANPDPATHGRGFIARLSGSSAEFISIWLHLTTGGRPFSLEEGELTFTLRPVLPGEWFRRSPGSVDFAGRTTALPENTFACTLLGRTLLVYHNHSRQDTFGPHAVRPTRYVIDDQTEIAAPAVTGEPAHRIRAGRVRRLDVWLGATDRE
;
A
#
# COMPACT_ATOMS: atom_id res chain seq x y z
N ARG A 1 32.76 0.41 -6.94
CA ARG A 1 31.95 1.65 -6.84
C ARG A 1 30.93 1.65 -7.99
N ALA A 2 29.63 1.61 -7.69
CA ALA A 2 28.63 2.00 -8.68
C ALA A 2 28.86 3.48 -8.98
N THR A 3 28.95 3.85 -10.25
CA THR A 3 29.18 5.25 -10.60
C THR A 3 27.85 5.93 -10.90
N ILE A 4 27.80 7.26 -10.76
CA ILE A 4 26.65 8.07 -11.23
C ILE A 4 26.35 7.80 -12.71
N ALA A 5 27.36 7.42 -13.49
CA ALA A 5 27.20 7.00 -14.88
C ALA A 5 26.36 5.72 -15.04
N ASP A 6 26.40 4.78 -14.09
CA ASP A 6 25.64 3.52 -14.20
C ASP A 6 24.11 3.78 -14.11
N VAL A 7 23.67 4.75 -13.29
CA VAL A 7 22.24 5.06 -13.09
C VAL A 7 21.64 5.94 -14.18
N SER A 8 22.44 6.77 -14.85
CA SER A 8 22.00 7.68 -15.91
C SER A 8 21.84 7.00 -17.29
N LEU A 9 22.33 5.77 -17.46
CA LEU A 9 22.17 5.04 -18.71
C LEU A 9 20.69 4.78 -19.06
N PRO A 10 20.30 4.86 -20.34
CA PRO A 10 18.92 4.66 -20.76
C PRO A 10 18.43 3.23 -20.51
N VAL A 11 19.30 2.23 -20.70
CA VAL A 11 19.00 0.80 -20.52
C VAL A 11 19.61 0.29 -19.22
N PHE A 12 18.94 -0.65 -18.52
CA PHE A 12 19.47 -1.23 -17.28
C PHE A 12 20.40 -2.39 -17.59
N ASP A 13 21.63 -2.30 -17.11
CA ASP A 13 22.62 -3.35 -17.24
C ASP A 13 22.53 -4.30 -16.04
N TRP A 14 21.78 -5.39 -16.23
CA TRP A 14 21.58 -6.42 -15.21
C TRP A 14 22.89 -7.10 -14.79
N ASP A 15 23.81 -7.34 -15.72
CA ASP A 15 25.08 -8.00 -15.47
C ASP A 15 26.00 -7.09 -14.64
N ARG A 16 26.08 -5.80 -15.00
CA ARG A 16 26.82 -4.79 -14.23
C ARG A 16 26.26 -4.64 -12.82
N ALA A 17 24.93 -4.51 -12.68
CA ALA A 17 24.28 -4.37 -11.38
C ALA A 17 24.47 -5.61 -10.49
N ALA A 18 24.37 -6.81 -11.06
CA ALA A 18 24.64 -8.06 -10.35
C ALA A 18 26.10 -8.15 -9.92
N THR A 19 27.04 -7.84 -10.81
CA THR A 19 28.47 -7.86 -10.52
C THR A 19 28.82 -6.95 -9.35
N ILE A 20 28.31 -5.71 -9.33
CA ILE A 20 28.52 -4.77 -8.22
C ILE A 20 28.00 -5.35 -6.89
N ARG A 21 26.79 -5.94 -6.89
CA ARG A 21 26.19 -6.52 -5.68
C ARG A 21 26.98 -7.73 -5.16
N GLU A 22 27.40 -8.64 -6.03
CA GLU A 22 28.15 -9.82 -5.60
C GLU A 22 29.56 -9.46 -5.12
N GLN A 23 30.24 -8.51 -5.78
CA GLN A 23 31.52 -7.98 -5.30
C GLN A 23 31.37 -7.36 -3.90
N TYR A 24 30.32 -6.58 -3.67
CA TYR A 24 30.04 -6.01 -2.36
C TYR A 24 29.77 -7.09 -1.29
N ARG A 25 28.99 -8.13 -1.61
CA ARG A 25 28.76 -9.26 -0.70
C ARG A 25 30.03 -10.04 -0.38
N GLU A 26 30.90 -10.25 -1.38
CA GLU A 26 32.17 -10.94 -1.19
C GLU A 26 33.10 -10.16 -0.24
N GLN A 27 33.17 -8.83 -0.42
CA GLN A 27 33.93 -7.95 0.49
C GLN A 27 33.42 -8.03 1.94
N LEU A 28 32.09 -7.97 2.12
CA LEU A 28 31.48 -8.09 3.45
C LEU A 28 31.70 -9.48 4.07
N ALA A 29 31.57 -10.55 3.28
CA ALA A 29 31.77 -11.92 3.78
C ALA A 29 33.20 -12.21 4.24
N GLN A 30 34.17 -11.42 3.76
CA GLN A 30 35.59 -11.52 4.15
C GLN A 30 35.96 -10.58 5.31
N ASP A 31 34.99 -9.88 5.93
CA ASP A 31 35.19 -8.87 6.98
C ASP A 31 36.21 -7.78 6.61
N ARG A 32 36.35 -7.49 5.31
CA ARG A 32 37.29 -6.49 4.79
C ARG A 32 36.69 -5.08 4.81
N VAL A 33 36.23 -4.64 5.98
CA VAL A 33 35.89 -3.23 6.19
C VAL A 33 37.16 -2.50 6.64
N GLU A 34 37.91 -2.00 5.67
CA GLU A 34 39.27 -1.49 5.89
C GLU A 34 39.31 -0.03 6.39
N ALA A 35 38.31 0.81 6.07
CA ALA A 35 38.20 2.20 6.54
C ALA A 35 36.81 2.82 6.29
N LEU A 36 36.44 3.84 7.08
CA LEU A 36 35.34 4.74 6.75
C LEU A 36 35.81 5.81 5.76
N GLU A 37 35.06 5.99 4.66
CA GLU A 37 35.32 7.05 3.69
C GLU A 37 34.29 8.18 3.82
N THR A 38 34.74 9.42 3.73
CA THR A 38 33.84 10.59 3.63
C THR A 38 33.42 10.78 2.19
N ILE A 39 32.12 10.81 1.93
CA ILE A 39 31.54 11.05 0.60
C ILE A 39 30.92 12.45 0.59
N PRO A 40 31.22 13.30 -0.41
CA PRO A 40 30.59 14.61 -0.55
C PRO A 40 29.07 14.51 -0.67
N GLY A 41 28.33 15.33 0.07
CA GLY A 41 26.87 15.43 -0.02
C GLY A 41 26.33 15.57 -1.45
N PRO A 42 26.88 16.48 -2.28
CA PRO A 42 26.44 16.64 -3.68
C PRO A 42 26.59 15.36 -4.52
N GLN A 43 27.54 14.49 -4.20
CA GLN A 43 27.69 13.22 -4.91
C GLN A 43 26.56 12.24 -4.55
N ILE A 44 26.08 12.27 -3.30
CA ILE A 44 24.92 11.47 -2.86
C ILE A 44 23.65 12.00 -3.51
N GLU A 45 23.46 13.33 -3.55
CA GLU A 45 22.31 13.97 -4.22
C GLU A 45 22.23 13.54 -5.69
N GLN A 46 23.33 13.68 -6.46
CA GLN A 46 23.37 13.27 -7.86
C GLN A 46 23.05 11.78 -8.07
N LEU A 47 23.50 10.92 -7.15
CA LEU A 47 23.16 9.50 -7.19
C LEU A 47 21.66 9.26 -6.97
N LEU A 48 21.08 9.92 -5.96
CA LEU A 48 19.67 9.80 -5.61
C LEU A 48 18.77 10.35 -6.74
N ASP A 49 19.13 11.46 -7.36
CA ASP A 49 18.42 12.02 -8.52
C ASP A 49 18.43 11.05 -9.70
N GLY A 50 19.57 10.41 -9.97
CA GLY A 50 19.68 9.38 -11.00
C GLY A 50 18.82 8.15 -10.71
N VAL A 51 18.74 7.72 -9.44
CA VAL A 51 17.86 6.63 -9.01
C VAL A 51 16.38 7.02 -9.17
N LEU A 52 16.00 8.22 -8.75
CA LEU A 52 14.64 8.72 -8.84
C LEU A 52 14.20 8.81 -10.31
N SER A 53 14.98 9.48 -11.15
CA SER A 53 14.71 9.63 -12.59
C SER A 53 14.57 8.28 -13.30
N ARG A 54 15.30 7.26 -12.84
CA ARG A 54 15.19 5.91 -13.38
C ARG A 54 13.93 5.19 -12.90
N ALA A 55 13.59 5.33 -11.63
CA ALA A 55 12.38 4.75 -11.06
C ALA A 55 11.12 5.34 -11.70
N GLU A 56 11.08 6.66 -11.92
CA GLU A 56 9.98 7.35 -12.61
C GLU A 56 9.77 6.80 -14.02
N ARG A 57 10.84 6.70 -14.83
CA ARG A 57 10.77 6.07 -16.16
C ARG A 57 10.25 4.64 -16.11
N ALA A 58 10.66 3.85 -15.12
CA ALA A 58 10.19 2.47 -14.97
C ALA A 58 8.69 2.42 -14.61
N VAL A 59 8.20 3.36 -13.80
CA VAL A 59 6.76 3.49 -13.50
C VAL A 59 6.00 3.87 -14.76
N GLU A 60 6.47 4.84 -15.54
CA GLU A 60 5.83 5.22 -16.82
C GLU A 60 5.76 4.05 -17.80
N GLN A 61 6.87 3.30 -17.95
CA GLN A 61 6.94 2.11 -18.80
C GLN A 61 6.07 0.95 -18.32
N SER A 62 5.63 0.98 -17.06
CA SER A 62 4.74 -0.04 -16.49
C SER A 62 3.26 0.20 -16.76
N LEU A 63 2.90 1.38 -17.28
CA LEU A 63 1.53 1.72 -17.59
C LEU A 63 1.11 1.01 -18.87
N ASP A 64 -0.03 0.33 -18.82
CA ASP A 64 -0.73 -0.14 -20.01
C ASP A 64 -1.22 1.08 -20.82
N GLU A 65 -0.84 1.15 -22.09
CA GLU A 65 -1.12 2.29 -22.96
C GLU A 65 -2.62 2.52 -23.17
N SER A 66 -3.43 1.46 -23.09
CA SER A 66 -4.86 1.52 -23.38
C SER A 66 -5.71 1.91 -22.17
N THR A 67 -5.35 1.41 -21.00
CA THR A 67 -6.13 1.56 -19.76
C THR A 67 -5.53 2.55 -18.78
N GLY A 68 -4.22 2.84 -18.90
CA GLY A 68 -3.45 3.62 -17.94
C GLY A 68 -3.21 2.90 -16.61
N LEU A 69 -3.51 1.60 -16.52
CA LEU A 69 -3.29 0.79 -15.33
C LEU A 69 -1.86 0.26 -15.27
N THR A 70 -1.35 0.07 -14.06
CA THR A 70 0.03 -0.35 -13.83
C THR A 70 0.18 -1.86 -13.84
N HIS A 71 1.11 -2.39 -14.63
CA HIS A 71 1.58 -3.76 -14.50
C HIS A 71 2.58 -3.87 -13.34
N THR A 72 2.23 -4.67 -12.33
CA THR A 72 3.05 -4.80 -11.11
C THR A 72 4.19 -5.79 -11.26
N TYR A 73 3.93 -6.90 -11.94
CA TYR A 73 4.81 -8.06 -11.99
C TYR A 73 5.10 -8.46 -13.44
N TYR A 74 6.29 -8.99 -13.67
CA TYR A 74 6.77 -9.38 -14.98
C TYR A 74 7.41 -10.77 -14.93
N GLU A 75 7.17 -11.59 -15.95
CA GLU A 75 7.98 -12.76 -16.25
C GLU A 75 9.15 -12.33 -17.17
N HIS A 76 10.38 -12.50 -16.71
CA HIS A 76 11.57 -12.21 -17.51
C HIS A 76 12.07 -13.49 -18.18
N LEU A 77 11.92 -13.55 -19.50
CA LEU A 77 12.36 -14.68 -20.32
C LEU A 77 13.74 -14.39 -20.92
N PRO A 78 14.69 -15.34 -20.85
CA PRO A 78 15.98 -15.18 -21.54
C PRO A 78 15.77 -15.00 -23.05
N SER A 79 16.41 -13.97 -23.61
CA SER A 79 16.31 -13.60 -25.03
C SER A 79 17.17 -14.49 -25.92
N GLN A 80 18.13 -15.20 -25.33
CA GLN A 80 18.95 -16.22 -25.98
C GLN A 80 19.17 -17.39 -25.01
N ALA A 81 18.43 -18.47 -25.19
CA ALA A 81 18.77 -19.72 -24.52
C ALA A 81 19.97 -20.33 -25.26
N LYS A 82 21.19 -20.19 -24.73
CA LYS A 82 22.19 -21.22 -25.03
C LYS A 82 21.66 -22.53 -24.42
N PRO A 83 21.60 -23.65 -25.15
CA PRO A 83 21.20 -24.92 -24.57
C PRO A 83 22.12 -25.21 -23.39
N PHE A 84 21.56 -25.26 -22.19
CA PHE A 84 22.28 -25.71 -21.02
C PHE A 84 22.45 -27.23 -21.19
N GLY A 85 23.62 -27.67 -21.68
CA GLY A 85 23.98 -29.09 -21.75
C GLY A 85 24.05 -29.73 -23.14
N ALA A 86 24.57 -29.05 -24.16
CA ALA A 86 25.17 -29.80 -25.28
C ALA A 86 26.46 -30.47 -24.78
N ARG A 87 26.39 -31.76 -24.41
CA ARG A 87 27.60 -32.58 -24.24
C ARG A 87 28.35 -32.59 -25.58
N PRO A 88 29.66 -32.38 -25.60
CA PRO A 88 30.43 -32.57 -26.82
C PRO A 88 30.39 -34.06 -27.19
N THR A 89 29.86 -34.34 -28.38
CA THR A 89 30.06 -35.57 -29.17
C THR A 89 29.74 -36.90 -28.50
N ASP A 90 28.54 -37.44 -28.79
CA ASP A 90 28.34 -38.89 -28.85
C ASP A 90 29.10 -39.43 -30.08
N SER A 91 30.39 -39.74 -29.89
CA SER A 91 31.07 -40.76 -30.69
C SER A 91 30.86 -42.11 -29.97
N PRO A 92 30.40 -43.16 -30.67
CA PRO A 92 30.10 -44.45 -30.03
C PRO A 92 31.41 -45.21 -29.80
N ALA A 93 32.08 -44.95 -28.68
CA ALA A 93 33.14 -45.83 -28.18
C ALA A 93 32.60 -46.59 -26.96
N ALA A 94 32.37 -47.88 -27.17
CA ALA A 94 31.98 -48.83 -26.15
C ALA A 94 33.03 -48.88 -25.03
N VAL A 95 32.63 -48.65 -23.78
CA VAL A 95 33.41 -49.04 -22.61
C VAL A 95 32.47 -49.66 -21.58
N GLN A 96 32.91 -50.83 -21.11
CA GLN A 96 32.23 -51.80 -20.28
C GLN A 96 31.71 -51.23 -18.95
N ARG A 97 30.56 -51.76 -18.51
CA ARG A 97 30.05 -51.60 -17.16
C ARG A 97 30.85 -52.47 -16.20
N SER A 98 31.46 -51.86 -15.19
CA SER A 98 31.84 -52.55 -13.95
C SER A 98 31.10 -51.92 -12.76
N ASN A 99 30.42 -52.77 -12.01
CA ASN A 99 29.70 -52.43 -10.79
C ASN A 99 30.61 -51.80 -9.74
N GLY A 100 30.18 -50.67 -9.19
CA GLY A 100 30.77 -50.07 -8.00
C GLY A 100 29.84 -49.01 -7.42
N ARG A 101 29.21 -49.31 -6.29
CA ARG A 101 28.47 -48.33 -5.48
C ARG A 101 29.42 -47.18 -5.13
N SER A 102 29.07 -45.97 -5.54
CA SER A 102 29.60 -44.73 -4.96
C SER A 102 28.45 -43.75 -4.74
N THR A 103 28.35 -43.28 -3.50
CA THR A 103 27.50 -42.19 -3.03
C THR A 103 27.79 -40.91 -3.80
N PRO A 104 26.79 -40.06 -4.12
CA PRO A 104 27.07 -38.79 -4.78
C PRO A 104 27.72 -37.83 -3.77
N PRO A 105 28.89 -37.24 -4.06
CA PRO A 105 29.43 -36.18 -3.23
C PRO A 105 28.53 -34.94 -3.38
N HIS A 106 28.35 -34.22 -2.26
CA HIS A 106 27.75 -32.90 -2.22
C HIS A 106 28.30 -32.03 -3.36
N SER A 107 27.36 -31.43 -4.10
CA SER A 107 27.59 -30.59 -5.26
C SER A 107 28.62 -29.48 -5.00
N ARG A 108 29.88 -29.70 -5.41
CA ARG A 108 30.78 -28.59 -5.72
C ARG A 108 30.25 -27.92 -6.98
N ARG A 109 29.69 -26.72 -6.84
CA ARG A 109 29.41 -25.83 -7.97
C ARG A 109 30.71 -25.65 -8.77
N PRO A 110 30.70 -25.82 -10.11
CA PRO A 110 31.88 -25.50 -10.89
C PRO A 110 32.11 -23.99 -10.83
N VAL A 111 33.28 -23.58 -10.34
CA VAL A 111 33.79 -22.23 -10.51
C VAL A 111 34.13 -22.09 -11.99
N SER A 112 33.28 -21.37 -12.72
CA SER A 112 33.53 -21.01 -14.10
C SER A 112 34.62 -19.95 -14.16
N THR A 113 35.87 -20.37 -14.37
CA THR A 113 36.90 -19.50 -14.93
C THR A 113 36.62 -19.35 -16.43
N SER A 114 35.79 -18.37 -16.80
CA SER A 114 35.62 -17.96 -18.19
C SER A 114 36.39 -16.67 -18.45
N THR A 115 37.53 -16.83 -19.09
CA THR A 115 38.24 -15.80 -19.83
C THR A 115 37.35 -15.23 -20.94
N GLY A 116 37.30 -13.90 -21.04
CA GLY A 116 37.05 -13.13 -22.27
C GLY A 116 35.89 -13.56 -23.17
N GLY A 117 34.66 -13.15 -22.83
CA GLY A 117 33.52 -13.23 -23.74
C GLY A 117 32.26 -12.66 -23.09
N SER A 118 32.00 -11.37 -23.28
CA SER A 118 30.76 -10.71 -22.83
C SER A 118 29.58 -11.22 -23.67
N SER A 119 29.03 -12.39 -23.33
CA SER A 119 27.65 -12.69 -23.74
C SER A 119 26.74 -12.04 -22.72
N ARG A 120 26.35 -10.78 -22.96
CA ARG A 120 25.31 -10.12 -22.18
C ARG A 120 24.05 -10.98 -22.27
N TYR A 121 23.55 -11.49 -21.16
CA TYR A 121 22.29 -12.23 -21.16
C TYR A 121 21.15 -11.23 -21.33
N GLY A 122 20.52 -11.23 -22.51
CA GLY A 122 19.31 -10.43 -22.73
C GLY A 122 18.09 -11.06 -22.07
N PHE A 123 17.18 -10.26 -21.52
CA PHE A 123 15.88 -10.71 -21.03
C PHE A 123 14.76 -9.91 -21.72
N THR A 124 13.69 -10.60 -22.10
CA THR A 124 12.44 -9.99 -22.54
C THR A 124 11.46 -10.04 -21.38
N ALA A 125 11.01 -8.88 -20.92
CA ALA A 125 9.99 -8.78 -19.88
C ALA A 125 8.60 -8.97 -20.50
N ARG A 126 7.77 -9.80 -19.88
CA ARG A 126 6.35 -9.95 -20.21
C ARG A 126 5.52 -9.56 -18.99
N PRO A 127 4.61 -8.58 -19.08
CA PRO A 127 3.76 -8.23 -17.95
C PRO A 127 2.86 -9.40 -17.58
N LEU A 128 2.67 -9.60 -16.27
CA LEU A 128 1.62 -10.46 -15.73
C LEU A 128 0.26 -9.72 -15.76
N PRO A 129 -0.86 -10.45 -15.63
CA PRO A 129 -2.18 -9.86 -15.43
C PRO A 129 -2.19 -8.85 -14.28
N LEU A 130 -3.18 -7.95 -14.28
CA LEU A 130 -3.23 -6.84 -13.33
C LEU A 130 -3.28 -7.32 -11.87
N TYR A 131 -2.61 -6.59 -10.98
CA TYR A 131 -2.73 -6.73 -9.54
C TYR A 131 -3.21 -5.40 -8.95
N LEU A 132 -4.09 -5.46 -7.95
CA LEU A 132 -4.58 -4.28 -7.23
C LEU A 132 -3.42 -3.50 -6.60
N GLU A 133 -2.38 -4.21 -6.17
CA GLU A 133 -1.15 -3.64 -5.62
C GLU A 133 -0.50 -2.58 -6.52
N GLY A 134 -0.44 -2.82 -7.83
CA GLY A 134 0.15 -1.86 -8.77
C GLY A 134 -0.61 -0.53 -8.76
N GLN A 135 -1.93 -0.62 -8.61
CA GLN A 135 -2.82 0.53 -8.63
C GLN A 135 -2.76 1.29 -7.30
N VAL A 136 -2.61 0.57 -6.18
CA VAL A 136 -2.30 1.17 -4.86
C VAL A 136 -1.01 1.97 -4.93
N HIS A 137 0.07 1.39 -5.47
CA HIS A 137 1.34 2.12 -5.61
C HIS A 137 1.22 3.28 -6.59
N ARG A 138 0.45 3.13 -7.66
CA ARG A 138 0.19 4.23 -8.61
C ARG A 138 -0.52 5.40 -7.93
N LEU A 139 -1.58 5.15 -7.16
CA LEU A 139 -2.31 6.18 -6.43
C LEU A 139 -1.43 6.89 -5.41
N LYS A 140 -0.51 6.19 -4.73
CA LYS A 140 0.46 6.80 -3.80
C LYS A 140 1.36 7.86 -4.43
N LEU A 141 1.65 7.72 -5.73
CA LEU A 141 2.52 8.62 -6.48
C LEU A 141 1.76 9.81 -7.09
N LEU A 142 0.42 9.76 -7.12
CA LEU A 142 -0.41 10.80 -7.70
C LEU A 142 -0.75 11.87 -6.67
N SER A 143 -0.40 13.11 -6.99
CA SER A 143 -0.82 14.30 -6.22
C SER A 143 -2.07 14.96 -6.81
N ASP A 144 -2.35 14.76 -8.10
CA ASP A 144 -3.53 15.28 -8.80
C ASP A 144 -4.77 14.39 -8.54
N PRO A 145 -5.83 14.90 -7.89
CA PRO A 145 -7.06 14.16 -7.66
C PRO A 145 -7.74 13.69 -8.94
N ASP A 146 -7.64 14.44 -10.05
CA ASP A 146 -8.26 14.02 -11.31
C ASP A 146 -7.51 12.87 -11.97
N ALA A 147 -6.17 12.86 -11.90
CA ALA A 147 -5.37 11.70 -12.28
C ALA A 147 -5.70 10.47 -11.43
N ALA A 148 -5.80 10.64 -10.11
CA ALA A 148 -6.21 9.56 -9.21
C ALA A 148 -7.61 9.03 -9.55
N ARG A 149 -8.55 9.92 -9.89
CA ARG A 149 -9.91 9.56 -10.32
C ARG A 149 -9.92 8.78 -11.62
N ARG A 150 -9.07 9.13 -12.59
CA ARG A 150 -8.91 8.34 -13.83
C ARG A 150 -8.44 6.92 -13.53
N VAL A 151 -7.46 6.75 -12.62
CA VAL A 151 -7.01 5.43 -12.18
C VAL A 151 -8.14 4.67 -11.49
N TYR A 152 -8.82 5.29 -10.53
CA TYR A 152 -9.99 4.71 -9.84
C TYR A 152 -11.03 4.16 -10.82
N GLN A 153 -11.42 4.97 -11.79
CA GLN A 153 -12.40 4.59 -12.81
C GLN A 153 -11.88 3.48 -13.72
N ALA A 154 -10.59 3.49 -14.09
CA ALA A 154 -9.99 2.43 -14.88
C ALA A 154 -9.95 1.10 -14.10
N VAL A 155 -9.62 1.12 -12.81
CA VAL A 155 -9.66 -0.08 -11.95
C VAL A 155 -11.08 -0.63 -11.87
N ARG A 156 -12.09 0.23 -11.66
CA ARG A 156 -13.50 -0.17 -11.58
C ARG A 156 -14.04 -0.78 -12.87
N ARG A 157 -13.50 -0.39 -14.03
CA ARG A 157 -13.82 -0.99 -15.34
C ARG A 157 -12.96 -2.19 -15.72
N SER A 158 -11.95 -2.52 -14.91
CA SER A 158 -11.02 -3.61 -15.19
C SER A 158 -11.52 -4.94 -14.63
N PRO A 159 -10.94 -6.07 -15.05
CA PRO A 159 -11.19 -7.38 -14.45
C PRO A 159 -10.85 -7.49 -12.96
N LEU A 160 -10.23 -6.47 -12.34
CA LEU A 160 -10.04 -6.40 -10.88
C LEU A 160 -11.33 -6.12 -10.13
N PHE A 161 -12.33 -5.51 -10.75
CA PHE A 161 -13.61 -5.25 -10.08
C PHE A 161 -14.51 -6.49 -10.13
N ASP A 162 -14.94 -6.93 -8.96
CA ASP A 162 -15.95 -7.96 -8.78
C ASP A 162 -17.33 -7.28 -8.80
N GLU A 163 -18.02 -7.36 -9.93
CA GLU A 163 -19.32 -6.69 -10.11
C GLU A 163 -20.40 -7.21 -9.16
N ALA A 164 -20.41 -8.52 -8.87
CA ALA A 164 -21.43 -9.15 -8.04
C ALA A 164 -21.31 -8.73 -6.58
N LEU A 165 -20.08 -8.62 -6.07
CA LEU A 165 -19.82 -8.18 -4.70
C LEU A 165 -19.64 -6.66 -4.59
N ARG A 166 -19.40 -5.97 -5.70
CA ARG A 166 -18.97 -4.56 -5.77
C ARG A 166 -17.70 -4.31 -4.94
N MET A 167 -16.68 -5.14 -5.16
CA MET A 167 -15.40 -5.12 -4.43
C MET A 167 -14.22 -5.31 -5.39
N TYR A 168 -12.99 -5.08 -4.94
CA TYR A 168 -11.78 -5.30 -5.77
C TYR A 168 -11.07 -6.60 -5.42
N LYS A 169 -10.88 -7.44 -6.43
CA LYS A 169 -10.06 -8.65 -6.39
C LYS A 169 -8.58 -8.29 -6.27
N LEU A 170 -7.80 -9.18 -5.66
CA LEU A 170 -6.36 -9.01 -5.50
C LEU A 170 -5.62 -8.93 -6.84
N ASN A 171 -6.06 -9.72 -7.81
CA ASN A 171 -5.46 -9.84 -9.13
C ASN A 171 -6.50 -10.25 -10.17
N GLU A 172 -6.18 -10.02 -11.43
CA GLU A 172 -6.88 -10.57 -12.59
C GLU A 172 -6.59 -12.08 -12.74
N CYS A 173 -7.43 -12.76 -13.51
CA CYS A 173 -7.28 -14.18 -13.81
C CYS A 173 -5.86 -14.53 -14.30
N VAL A 174 -5.17 -15.36 -13.52
CA VAL A 174 -3.86 -15.89 -13.90
C VAL A 174 -3.95 -17.21 -14.64
N GLU A 175 -5.13 -17.68 -15.07
CA GLU A 175 -5.39 -19.00 -15.70
C GLU A 175 -4.55 -19.31 -16.94
N ARG A 176 -3.88 -18.33 -17.55
CA ARG A 176 -3.02 -18.55 -18.72
C ARG A 176 -1.53 -18.33 -18.43
N CYS A 177 -1.19 -17.96 -17.20
CA CYS A 177 0.19 -17.74 -16.80
C CYS A 177 0.97 -19.05 -16.64
N SER A 178 2.30 -18.97 -16.71
CA SER A 178 3.22 -20.06 -16.39
C SER A 178 3.10 -20.48 -14.91
N PRO A 179 3.18 -21.77 -14.55
CA PRO A 179 3.28 -22.21 -13.15
C PRO A 179 4.47 -21.62 -12.39
N ARG A 180 5.47 -21.08 -13.11
CA ARG A 180 6.67 -20.47 -12.53
C ARG A 180 6.42 -19.13 -11.87
N ILE A 181 5.26 -18.48 -12.09
CA ILE A 181 4.92 -17.21 -11.43
C ILE A 181 4.69 -17.35 -9.92
N GLY A 182 4.59 -18.59 -9.43
CA GLY A 182 4.42 -18.90 -8.01
C GLY A 182 3.08 -19.56 -7.71
N ARG A 183 2.90 -19.91 -6.43
CA ARG A 183 1.78 -20.74 -5.98
C ARG A 183 0.38 -20.14 -6.17
N ALA A 184 0.28 -18.82 -6.36
CA ALA A 184 -0.99 -18.17 -6.62
C ALA A 184 -1.72 -18.84 -7.80
N ARG A 185 -0.95 -19.30 -8.79
CA ARG A 185 -1.42 -20.06 -9.94
C ARG A 185 -2.19 -21.34 -9.61
N THR A 186 -1.90 -21.95 -8.46
CA THR A 186 -2.42 -23.25 -8.05
C THR A 186 -3.73 -23.16 -7.29
N PHE A 187 -4.05 -22.01 -6.68
CA PHE A 187 -5.32 -21.85 -5.97
C PHE A 187 -6.48 -21.73 -6.96
N THR A 188 -7.62 -22.29 -6.57
CA THR A 188 -8.90 -22.05 -7.24
C THR A 188 -9.13 -20.55 -7.40
N ARG A 189 -9.74 -20.15 -8.53
CA ARG A 189 -10.13 -18.75 -8.74
C ARG A 189 -11.02 -18.27 -7.60
N GLY A 190 -10.89 -17.01 -7.22
CA GLY A 190 -11.61 -16.42 -6.09
C GLY A 190 -11.21 -16.96 -4.72
N TRP A 191 -10.05 -17.62 -4.61
CA TRP A 191 -9.55 -18.19 -3.36
C TRP A 191 -8.13 -17.74 -3.06
N PHE A 192 -7.89 -17.35 -1.81
CA PHE A 192 -6.58 -17.03 -1.28
C PHE A 192 -5.84 -15.97 -2.13
N GLU A 193 -4.63 -16.23 -2.62
CA GLU A 193 -3.87 -15.26 -3.40
C GLU A 193 -4.26 -15.21 -4.90
N ASN A 194 -5.35 -15.88 -5.30
CA ASN A 194 -5.84 -15.90 -6.68
C ASN A 194 -7.27 -15.35 -6.78
N GLU A 195 -7.42 -14.12 -7.28
CA GLU A 195 -8.70 -13.48 -7.57
C GLU A 195 -9.64 -13.30 -6.36
N SER A 196 -9.20 -13.56 -5.13
CA SER A 196 -10.02 -13.29 -3.93
C SER A 196 -10.10 -11.79 -3.61
N ILE A 197 -11.02 -11.40 -2.73
CA ILE A 197 -11.02 -10.04 -2.15
C ILE A 197 -10.08 -10.03 -0.96
N TRP A 198 -8.82 -9.64 -1.16
CA TRP A 198 -7.80 -9.65 -0.12
C TRP A 198 -7.87 -8.37 0.73
N LEU A 199 -8.52 -8.46 1.90
CA LEU A 199 -8.92 -7.29 2.70
C LEU A 199 -7.77 -6.33 3.02
N HIS A 200 -6.56 -6.84 3.27
CA HIS A 200 -5.41 -5.98 3.51
C HIS A 200 -5.06 -5.11 2.29
N MET A 201 -5.11 -5.66 1.07
CA MET A 201 -4.84 -4.88 -0.15
C MET A 201 -6.03 -3.99 -0.51
N SER A 202 -7.25 -4.49 -0.32
CA SER A 202 -8.48 -3.73 -0.46
C SER A 202 -8.49 -2.47 0.42
N TYR A 203 -8.06 -2.59 1.69
CA TYR A 203 -8.02 -1.45 2.61
C TYR A 203 -6.90 -0.47 2.26
N LYS A 204 -5.75 -0.95 1.77
CA LYS A 204 -4.72 -0.06 1.19
C LYS A 204 -5.28 0.74 0.03
N TYR A 205 -6.04 0.10 -0.87
CA TYR A 205 -6.66 0.79 -1.99
C TYR A 205 -7.63 1.88 -1.53
N LEU A 206 -8.56 1.56 -0.62
CA LEU A 206 -9.44 2.56 -0.01
C LEU A 206 -8.67 3.70 0.65
N TYR A 207 -7.61 3.37 1.40
CA TYR A 207 -6.79 4.37 2.07
C TYR A 207 -6.12 5.33 1.07
N GLU A 208 -5.68 4.84 -0.08
CA GLU A 208 -5.12 5.71 -1.12
C GLU A 208 -6.17 6.56 -1.83
N LEU A 209 -7.42 6.10 -1.99
CA LEU A 209 -8.52 6.97 -2.45
C LEU A 209 -8.76 8.12 -1.47
N LEU A 210 -8.80 7.80 -0.17
CA LEU A 210 -8.94 8.79 0.90
C LEU A 210 -7.78 9.79 0.88
N ARG A 211 -6.52 9.33 0.79
CA ARG A 211 -5.33 10.20 0.71
C ARG A 211 -5.29 11.07 -0.54
N ALA A 212 -5.83 10.60 -1.65
CA ALA A 212 -5.91 11.34 -2.90
C ALA A 212 -7.10 12.34 -2.94
N GLY A 213 -7.89 12.42 -1.86
CA GLY A 213 -9.03 13.34 -1.76
C GLY A 213 -10.28 12.87 -2.50
N LEU A 214 -10.33 11.61 -2.95
CA LEU A 214 -11.47 10.99 -3.62
C LEU A 214 -12.48 10.51 -2.56
N HIS A 215 -12.99 11.44 -1.76
CA HIS A 215 -13.80 11.12 -0.58
C HIS A 215 -15.14 10.47 -0.94
N ALA A 216 -15.81 10.96 -1.99
CA ALA A 216 -17.08 10.40 -2.42
C ALA A 216 -16.92 8.95 -2.91
N GLU A 217 -15.89 8.71 -3.74
CA GLU A 217 -15.54 7.38 -4.23
C GLU A 217 -15.07 6.45 -3.11
N PHE A 218 -14.32 6.98 -2.14
CA PHE A 218 -13.94 6.25 -0.92
C PHE A 218 -15.17 5.79 -0.14
N PHE A 219 -16.13 6.67 0.15
CA PHE A 219 -17.31 6.29 0.93
C PHE A 219 -18.22 5.34 0.16
N GLU A 220 -18.38 5.52 -1.16
CA GLU A 220 -19.13 4.59 -2.00
C GLU A 220 -18.58 3.16 -1.86
N ASP A 221 -17.26 2.99 -1.98
CA ASP A 221 -16.64 1.66 -1.91
C ASP A 221 -16.48 1.17 -0.47
N ALA A 222 -16.29 2.05 0.51
CA ALA A 222 -16.18 1.69 1.92
C ALA A 222 -17.43 0.95 2.41
N HIS A 223 -18.63 1.31 1.93
CA HIS A 223 -19.89 0.66 2.29
C HIS A 223 -19.97 -0.82 1.90
N THR A 224 -19.27 -1.26 0.86
CA THR A 224 -19.24 -2.67 0.46
C THR A 224 -17.96 -3.35 0.94
N MET A 225 -16.86 -2.60 1.06
CA MET A 225 -15.53 -3.14 1.28
C MET A 225 -15.09 -3.23 2.74
N LEU A 226 -15.57 -2.35 3.62
CA LEU A 226 -15.23 -2.43 5.04
C LEU A 226 -16.13 -3.43 5.75
N VAL A 227 -15.53 -4.35 6.50
CA VAL A 227 -16.22 -5.42 7.23
C VAL A 227 -17.43 -4.95 8.07
N PRO A 228 -17.38 -3.81 8.79
CA PRO A 228 -18.52 -3.32 9.58
C PRO A 228 -19.81 -3.08 8.78
N PHE A 229 -19.72 -2.85 7.46
CA PHE A 229 -20.87 -2.58 6.61
C PHE A 229 -21.34 -3.80 5.79
N MET A 230 -20.61 -4.92 5.87
CA MET A 230 -20.95 -6.14 5.12
C MET A 230 -22.22 -6.81 5.68
N PRO A 231 -23.04 -7.47 4.84
CA PRO A 231 -24.16 -8.27 5.31
C PRO A 231 -23.66 -9.44 6.19
N PRO A 232 -24.05 -9.53 7.48
CA PRO A 232 -23.46 -10.52 8.40
C PRO A 232 -23.62 -11.97 7.96
N LEU A 233 -24.75 -12.31 7.33
CA LEU A 233 -25.02 -13.66 6.84
C LEU A 233 -24.11 -14.03 5.66
N ALA A 234 -23.85 -13.08 4.75
CA ALA A 234 -22.95 -13.30 3.61
C ALA A 234 -21.49 -13.38 4.09
N TYR A 235 -21.07 -12.46 4.96
CA TYR A 235 -19.75 -12.46 5.57
C TYR A 235 -19.49 -13.73 6.39
N GLY A 236 -20.53 -14.29 7.00
CA GLY A 236 -20.50 -15.57 7.71
C GLY A 236 -19.75 -15.53 9.05
N ARG A 237 -19.47 -14.33 9.57
CA ARG A 237 -18.76 -14.05 10.82
C ARG A 237 -19.30 -12.77 11.47
N SER A 238 -18.81 -12.44 12.66
CA SER A 238 -19.11 -11.16 13.31
C SER A 238 -18.51 -10.00 12.50
N VAL A 239 -19.32 -9.00 12.14
CA VAL A 239 -18.85 -7.77 11.46
C VAL A 239 -18.01 -6.85 12.36
N LEU A 240 -17.82 -7.24 13.63
CA LEU A 240 -16.87 -6.62 14.56
C LEU A 240 -15.49 -7.30 14.52
N GLU A 241 -15.37 -8.41 13.77
CA GLU A 241 -14.13 -9.15 13.61
C GLU A 241 -13.66 -9.13 12.15
N ASN A 242 -12.41 -8.79 11.94
CA ASN A 242 -11.83 -8.72 10.60
C ASN A 242 -11.44 -10.12 10.06
N SER A 243 -11.20 -10.22 8.75
CA SER A 243 -10.75 -11.43 8.05
C SER A 243 -9.43 -11.19 7.30
N SER A 244 -8.85 -12.26 6.74
CA SER A 244 -7.73 -12.13 5.79
C SER A 244 -8.21 -11.80 4.39
N PHE A 245 -9.22 -12.52 3.92
CA PHE A 245 -9.81 -12.34 2.58
C PHE A 245 -11.26 -12.79 2.56
N LEU A 246 -11.98 -12.42 1.50
CA LEU A 246 -13.29 -12.97 1.15
C LEU A 246 -13.20 -13.81 -0.11
N GLY A 247 -13.99 -14.87 -0.19
CA GLY A 247 -14.21 -15.55 -1.47
C GLY A 247 -14.88 -14.61 -2.47
N SER A 248 -14.29 -14.42 -3.65
CA SER A 248 -14.88 -13.56 -4.68
C SER A 248 -15.91 -14.32 -5.52
N SER A 249 -16.69 -13.61 -6.34
CA SER A 249 -17.65 -14.23 -7.26
C SER A 249 -16.99 -15.04 -8.37
N ALA A 250 -15.66 -14.93 -8.54
CA ALA A 250 -14.88 -15.78 -9.44
C ALA A 250 -14.72 -17.21 -8.93
N ASN A 251 -15.05 -17.48 -7.66
CA ASN A 251 -14.97 -18.83 -7.11
C ASN A 251 -16.08 -19.72 -7.70
N PRO A 252 -15.78 -20.96 -8.14
CA PRO A 252 -16.79 -21.85 -8.68
C PRO A 252 -17.82 -22.32 -7.64
N ASP A 253 -17.53 -22.22 -6.34
CA ASP A 253 -18.48 -22.51 -5.26
C ASP A 253 -19.20 -21.24 -4.78
N PRO A 254 -20.50 -21.06 -5.10
CA PRO A 254 -21.28 -19.90 -4.68
C PRO A 254 -21.38 -19.73 -3.17
N ALA A 255 -21.23 -20.80 -2.38
CA ALA A 255 -21.29 -20.72 -0.92
C ALA A 255 -20.10 -19.94 -0.31
N THR A 256 -19.06 -19.68 -1.11
CA THR A 256 -17.88 -18.91 -0.69
C THR A 256 -17.99 -17.42 -0.98
N HIS A 257 -18.93 -17.00 -1.84
CA HIS A 257 -19.01 -15.62 -2.35
C HIS A 257 -19.33 -14.63 -1.22
N GLY A 258 -18.43 -13.68 -0.99
CA GLY A 258 -18.52 -12.68 0.08
C GLY A 258 -18.19 -13.21 1.48
N ARG A 259 -17.93 -14.52 1.63
CA ARG A 259 -17.66 -15.14 2.94
C ARG A 259 -16.23 -14.84 3.41
N GLY A 260 -16.08 -14.47 4.69
CA GLY A 260 -14.80 -14.13 5.30
C GLY A 260 -13.99 -15.32 5.79
N PHE A 261 -12.69 -15.34 5.47
CA PHE A 261 -11.76 -16.40 5.85
C PHE A 261 -10.50 -15.85 6.52
N ILE A 262 -9.95 -16.60 7.47
CA ILE A 262 -8.71 -16.27 8.17
C ILE A 262 -7.60 -17.17 7.64
N ALA A 263 -6.63 -16.57 6.95
CA ALA A 263 -5.42 -17.24 6.52
C ALA A 263 -4.35 -17.21 7.62
N ARG A 264 -4.14 -16.03 8.22
CA ARG A 264 -3.16 -15.71 9.29
C ARG A 264 -3.62 -14.44 10.04
N LEU A 265 -2.72 -13.84 10.83
CA LEU A 265 -2.88 -12.46 11.31
C LEU A 265 -2.89 -11.50 10.11
N SER A 266 -3.99 -10.78 9.93
CA SER A 266 -4.24 -9.92 8.77
C SER A 266 -3.73 -8.49 9.04
N GLY A 267 -2.97 -7.93 8.09
CA GLY A 267 -2.55 -6.52 8.15
C GLY A 267 -3.69 -5.52 7.93
N SER A 268 -4.88 -5.99 7.55
CA SER A 268 -6.07 -5.15 7.36
C SER A 268 -6.44 -4.33 8.60
N SER A 269 -6.20 -4.83 9.82
CA SER A 269 -6.44 -4.05 11.04
C SER A 269 -5.52 -2.83 11.15
N ALA A 270 -4.25 -2.96 10.74
CA ALA A 270 -3.33 -1.83 10.73
C ALA A 270 -3.75 -0.78 9.69
N GLU A 271 -4.18 -1.22 8.50
CA GLU A 271 -4.70 -0.30 7.48
C GLU A 271 -6.00 0.37 7.89
N PHE A 272 -6.90 -0.34 8.60
CA PHE A 272 -8.11 0.28 9.14
C PHE A 272 -7.78 1.37 10.16
N ILE A 273 -6.74 1.18 10.99
CA ILE A 273 -6.25 2.23 11.89
C ILE A 273 -5.76 3.44 11.09
N SER A 274 -5.03 3.24 9.99
CA SER A 274 -4.59 4.34 9.11
C SER A 274 -5.78 5.10 8.53
N ILE A 275 -6.79 4.39 8.02
CA ILE A 275 -8.05 4.98 7.53
C ILE A 275 -8.71 5.77 8.66
N TRP A 276 -8.89 5.17 9.83
CA TRP A 276 -9.55 5.80 10.97
C TRP A 276 -8.85 7.09 11.42
N LEU A 277 -7.52 7.06 11.52
CA LEU A 277 -6.73 8.25 11.85
C LEU A 277 -6.90 9.34 10.79
N HIS A 278 -6.92 8.98 9.51
CA HIS A 278 -7.13 9.94 8.44
C HIS A 278 -8.54 10.55 8.47
N LEU A 279 -9.58 9.73 8.63
CA LEU A 279 -10.96 10.21 8.74
C LEU A 279 -11.17 11.13 9.94
N THR A 280 -10.58 10.80 11.09
CA THR A 280 -10.82 11.54 12.34
C THR A 280 -9.90 12.72 12.55
N THR A 281 -8.72 12.77 11.92
CA THR A 281 -7.72 13.83 12.16
C THR A 281 -7.15 14.49 10.90
N GLY A 282 -7.35 13.90 9.73
CA GLY A 282 -6.70 14.35 8.48
C GLY A 282 -5.31 13.78 8.25
N GLY A 283 -4.89 12.78 9.04
CA GLY A 283 -3.68 11.98 8.82
C GLY A 283 -2.36 12.62 9.26
N ARG A 284 -2.22 13.95 9.14
CA ARG A 284 -1.06 14.72 9.62
C ARG A 284 -1.50 15.94 10.43
N PRO A 285 -2.01 15.73 11.66
CA PRO A 285 -2.58 16.82 12.43
C PRO A 285 -1.55 17.79 13.04
N PHE A 286 -0.25 17.51 12.93
CA PHE A 286 0.82 18.36 13.46
C PHE A 286 1.80 18.77 12.36
N SER A 287 2.11 20.06 12.27
CA SER A 287 3.11 20.68 11.39
C SER A 287 4.03 21.60 12.20
N LEU A 288 5.20 21.91 11.64
CA LEU A 288 6.07 22.97 12.16
C LEU A 288 6.05 24.10 11.12
N GLU A 289 5.48 25.24 11.48
CA GLU A 289 5.32 26.41 10.61
C GLU A 289 6.16 27.54 11.22
N GLU A 290 7.18 28.01 10.47
CA GLU A 290 8.12 29.06 10.94
C GLU A 290 8.79 28.75 12.30
N GLY A 291 8.95 27.47 12.63
CA GLY A 291 9.53 27.04 13.91
C GLY A 291 8.53 26.90 15.06
N GLU A 292 7.25 27.23 14.83
CA GLU A 292 6.16 27.04 15.78
C GLU A 292 5.37 25.74 15.48
N LEU A 293 5.00 25.00 16.53
CA LEU A 293 4.17 23.81 16.39
C LEU A 293 2.71 24.22 16.15
N THR A 294 2.18 23.78 15.01
CA THR A 294 0.77 23.97 14.63
C THR A 294 0.03 22.63 14.70
N PHE A 295 -1.14 22.63 15.32
CA PHE A 295 -2.09 21.53 15.36
C PHE A 295 -3.34 21.88 14.55
N THR A 296 -3.60 21.12 13.49
CA THR A 296 -4.71 21.37 12.55
C THR A 296 -5.43 20.06 12.27
N LEU A 297 -6.72 20.00 12.61
CA LEU A 297 -7.57 18.87 12.26
C LEU A 297 -8.18 19.07 10.87
N ARG A 298 -8.15 18.02 10.05
CA ARG A 298 -8.84 17.99 8.75
C ARG A 298 -9.71 16.73 8.65
N PRO A 299 -10.78 16.62 9.46
CA PRO A 299 -11.61 15.43 9.48
C PRO A 299 -12.27 15.21 8.10
N VAL A 300 -12.50 13.95 7.77
CA VAL A 300 -13.26 13.48 6.60
C VAL A 300 -14.36 12.56 7.14
N LEU A 301 -15.45 13.16 7.60
CA LEU A 301 -16.54 12.51 8.31
C LEU A 301 -17.86 12.83 7.61
N PRO A 302 -18.68 11.81 7.30
CA PRO A 302 -20.05 12.01 6.85
C PRO A 302 -20.88 12.73 7.92
N GLY A 303 -21.73 13.66 7.49
CA GLY A 303 -22.65 14.37 8.35
C GLY A 303 -23.60 13.46 9.11
N GLU A 304 -23.94 12.31 8.52
CA GLU A 304 -24.77 11.27 9.14
C GLU A 304 -24.13 10.57 10.34
N TRP A 305 -22.80 10.65 10.51
CA TRP A 305 -22.11 10.06 11.67
C TRP A 305 -22.27 10.90 12.95
N PHE A 306 -22.75 12.14 12.82
CA PHE A 306 -23.03 12.99 13.98
C PHE A 306 -24.36 12.61 14.61
N ARG A 307 -24.38 12.48 15.94
CA ARG A 307 -25.55 12.04 16.71
C ARG A 307 -26.77 12.91 16.45
N ARG A 308 -27.94 12.29 16.29
CA ARG A 308 -29.22 13.00 16.13
C ARG A 308 -29.87 13.40 17.45
N SER A 309 -29.43 12.82 18.56
CA SER A 309 -29.94 13.09 19.90
C SER A 309 -28.78 13.08 20.89
N PRO A 310 -28.93 13.70 22.08
CA PRO A 310 -27.95 13.59 23.15
C PRO A 310 -27.65 12.14 23.52
N GLY A 311 -26.47 11.90 24.07
CA GLY A 311 -26.05 10.58 24.54
C GLY A 311 -24.85 10.65 25.48
N SER A 312 -24.17 9.53 25.66
CA SER A 312 -22.95 9.45 26.46
C SER A 312 -21.90 8.54 25.84
N VAL A 313 -20.65 8.72 26.26
CA VAL A 313 -19.53 7.82 25.97
C VAL A 313 -18.77 7.53 27.25
N ASP A 314 -18.31 6.29 27.40
CA ASP A 314 -17.39 5.91 28.46
C ASP A 314 -15.95 6.01 27.95
N PHE A 315 -15.17 6.90 28.55
CA PHE A 315 -13.77 7.13 28.18
C PHE A 315 -12.91 7.27 29.43
N ALA A 316 -11.81 6.52 29.49
CA ALA A 316 -10.88 6.51 30.64
C ALA A 316 -11.59 6.34 32.00
N GLY A 317 -12.60 5.45 32.06
CA GLY A 317 -13.38 5.17 33.28
C GLY A 317 -14.38 6.28 33.67
N ARG A 318 -14.67 7.23 32.78
CA ARG A 318 -15.61 8.32 33.01
C ARG A 318 -16.70 8.33 31.94
N THR A 319 -17.96 8.33 32.37
CA THR A 319 -19.10 8.58 31.50
C THR A 319 -19.21 10.07 31.24
N THR A 320 -19.12 10.46 29.97
CA THR A 320 -19.21 11.85 29.53
C THR A 320 -20.47 12.04 28.70
N ALA A 321 -21.33 12.98 29.10
CA ALA A 321 -22.48 13.36 28.30
C ALA A 321 -22.03 14.10 27.02
N LEU A 322 -22.66 13.77 25.91
CA LEU A 322 -22.47 14.39 24.61
C LEU A 322 -23.79 14.99 24.14
N PRO A 323 -23.81 16.26 23.71
CA PRO A 323 -24.99 16.85 23.10
C PRO A 323 -25.30 16.19 21.76
N GLU A 324 -26.49 16.46 21.23
CA GLU A 324 -26.78 16.15 19.82
C GLU A 324 -25.79 16.86 18.88
N ASN A 325 -25.76 16.44 17.62
CA ASN A 325 -24.92 17.00 16.57
C ASN A 325 -23.42 16.85 16.86
N THR A 326 -23.05 15.81 17.60
CA THR A 326 -21.64 15.51 17.93
C THR A 326 -21.17 14.16 17.42
N PHE A 327 -19.86 14.09 17.16
CA PHE A 327 -19.12 12.86 16.92
C PHE A 327 -17.92 12.85 17.88
N ALA A 328 -17.69 11.72 18.53
CA ALA A 328 -16.61 11.59 19.52
C ALA A 328 -15.68 10.42 19.18
N CYS A 329 -14.37 10.64 19.35
CA CYS A 329 -13.35 9.62 19.18
C CYS A 329 -12.15 9.86 20.10
N THR A 330 -11.26 8.88 20.15
CA THR A 330 -10.01 9.01 20.90
C THR A 330 -8.92 9.65 20.06
N LEU A 331 -8.26 10.68 20.59
CA LEU A 331 -7.06 11.29 20.03
C LEU A 331 -5.84 10.89 20.88
N LEU A 332 -4.77 10.40 20.24
CA LEU A 332 -3.50 10.02 20.87
C LEU A 332 -3.64 9.07 22.08
N GLY A 333 -4.70 8.26 22.10
CA GLY A 333 -4.99 7.30 23.17
C GLY A 333 -5.44 7.89 24.52
N ARG A 334 -5.37 9.22 24.71
CA ARG A 334 -5.54 9.86 26.03
C ARG A 334 -6.52 11.03 26.05
N THR A 335 -6.88 11.56 24.88
CA THR A 335 -7.75 12.72 24.75
C THR A 335 -9.09 12.30 24.17
N LEU A 336 -10.19 12.69 24.83
CA LEU A 336 -11.53 12.62 24.25
C LEU A 336 -11.68 13.79 23.27
N LEU A 337 -11.69 13.49 21.97
CA LEU A 337 -11.94 14.45 20.90
C LEU A 337 -13.45 14.46 20.59
N VAL A 338 -14.07 15.62 20.66
CA VAL A 338 -15.50 15.81 20.37
C VAL A 338 -15.65 16.86 19.28
N TYR A 339 -16.14 16.45 18.11
CA TYR A 339 -16.54 17.37 17.06
C TYR A 339 -18.00 17.79 17.24
N HIS A 340 -18.27 19.09 17.13
CA HIS A 340 -19.60 19.70 17.16
C HIS A 340 -19.95 20.21 15.77
N ASN A 341 -21.01 19.67 15.17
CA ASN A 341 -21.45 20.00 13.81
C ASN A 341 -22.95 20.24 13.79
N HIS A 342 -23.37 21.46 14.16
CA HIS A 342 -24.79 21.81 14.27
C HIS A 342 -25.57 21.56 12.97
N SER A 343 -24.91 21.75 11.82
CA SER A 343 -25.51 21.54 10.50
C SER A 343 -25.60 20.07 10.08
N ARG A 344 -24.86 19.17 10.75
CA ARG A 344 -24.61 17.77 10.33
C ARG A 344 -24.30 17.64 8.84
N GLN A 345 -23.57 18.61 8.29
CA GLN A 345 -23.03 18.53 6.92
C GLN A 345 -21.74 17.73 6.91
N ASP A 346 -21.38 17.19 5.75
CA ASP A 346 -20.12 16.47 5.59
C ASP A 346 -18.92 17.38 5.90
N THR A 347 -17.85 16.79 6.44
CA THR A 347 -16.57 17.49 6.59
C THR A 347 -15.68 17.30 5.35
N PHE A 348 -16.24 16.87 4.22
CA PHE A 348 -15.56 16.73 2.95
C PHE A 348 -16.45 17.15 1.77
N GLY A 349 -15.83 17.44 0.62
CA GLY A 349 -16.53 17.93 -0.57
C GLY A 349 -16.70 19.46 -0.63
N PRO A 350 -17.43 19.99 -1.64
CA PRO A 350 -17.54 21.42 -1.92
C PRO A 350 -18.26 22.27 -0.87
N HIS A 351 -19.15 21.67 -0.07
CA HIS A 351 -19.96 22.36 0.95
C HIS A 351 -19.56 21.99 2.37
N ALA A 352 -18.30 21.60 2.52
CA ALA A 352 -17.89 20.91 3.71
C ALA A 352 -17.63 21.86 4.88
N VAL A 353 -18.06 21.45 6.07
CA VAL A 353 -17.74 22.18 7.30
C VAL A 353 -16.32 21.88 7.76
N ARG A 354 -15.69 22.86 8.42
CA ARG A 354 -14.28 22.82 8.86
C ARG A 354 -14.15 23.26 10.30
N PRO A 355 -13.09 22.86 11.03
CA PRO A 355 -12.79 23.41 12.33
C PRO A 355 -12.71 24.94 12.28
N THR A 356 -13.45 25.61 13.15
CA THR A 356 -13.45 27.08 13.31
C THR A 356 -13.07 27.50 14.71
N ARG A 357 -13.19 26.59 15.68
CA ARG A 357 -12.98 26.88 17.10
C ARG A 357 -12.64 25.62 17.87
N TYR A 358 -11.76 25.77 18.85
CA TYR A 358 -11.33 24.71 19.77
C TYR A 358 -11.57 25.13 21.21
N VAL A 359 -11.98 24.19 22.06
CA VAL A 359 -11.98 24.34 23.52
C VAL A 359 -11.19 23.19 24.14
N ILE A 360 -10.16 23.54 24.92
CA ILE A 360 -9.25 22.61 25.57
C ILE A 360 -9.61 22.52 27.05
N ASP A 361 -9.91 21.30 27.52
CA ASP A 361 -10.23 20.98 28.91
C ASP A 361 -11.29 21.90 29.54
N ASP A 362 -12.27 22.37 28.76
CA ASP A 362 -13.34 23.30 29.17
C ASP A 362 -12.83 24.65 29.71
N GLN A 363 -11.58 25.02 29.42
CA GLN A 363 -10.91 26.19 30.01
C GLN A 363 -10.35 27.16 28.98
N THR A 364 -9.65 26.63 27.96
CA THR A 364 -8.96 27.47 26.97
C THR A 364 -9.73 27.44 25.66
N GLU A 365 -10.26 28.58 25.25
CA GLU A 365 -10.96 28.74 23.99
C GLU A 365 -10.06 29.40 22.95
N ILE A 366 -10.06 28.83 21.75
CA ILE A 366 -9.28 29.30 20.59
C ILE A 366 -10.23 29.40 19.40
N ALA A 367 -10.60 30.62 19.01
CA ALA A 367 -11.46 30.90 17.87
C ALA A 367 -10.63 31.00 16.58
N ALA A 368 -10.03 29.87 16.17
CA ALA A 368 -9.20 29.76 14.97
C ALA A 368 -9.33 28.35 14.36
N PRO A 369 -9.02 28.17 13.06
CA PRO A 369 -9.06 26.86 12.40
C PRO A 369 -7.91 25.92 12.83
N ALA A 370 -6.89 26.46 13.49
CA ALA A 370 -5.74 25.72 13.99
C ALA A 370 -5.39 26.18 15.42
N VAL A 371 -4.63 25.34 16.13
CA VAL A 371 -4.09 25.61 17.46
C VAL A 371 -2.58 25.68 17.34
N THR A 372 -1.95 26.78 17.75
CA THR A 372 -0.49 26.97 17.66
C THR A 372 0.17 27.06 19.04
N GLY A 373 1.50 26.97 19.08
CA GLY A 373 2.30 27.22 20.27
C GLY A 373 2.06 26.24 21.43
N GLU A 374 2.09 26.75 22.67
CA GLU A 374 2.00 25.93 23.89
C GLU A 374 0.73 25.03 23.95
N PRO A 375 -0.48 25.51 23.59
CA PRO A 375 -1.65 24.64 23.47
C PRO A 375 -1.44 23.45 22.52
N ALA A 376 -0.79 23.64 21.37
CA ALA A 376 -0.48 22.56 20.43
C ALA A 376 0.52 21.56 21.02
N HIS A 377 1.53 22.05 21.75
CA HIS A 377 2.49 21.21 22.48
C HIS A 377 1.79 20.34 23.54
N ARG A 378 0.85 20.91 24.29
CA ARG A 378 0.05 20.16 25.27
C ARG A 378 -0.78 19.05 24.64
N ILE A 379 -1.42 19.32 23.50
CA ILE A 379 -2.18 18.32 22.74
C ILE A 379 -1.25 17.19 22.30
N ARG A 380 -0.13 17.52 21.63
CA ARG A 380 0.85 16.54 21.14
C ARG A 380 1.45 15.68 22.26
N ALA A 381 1.67 16.27 23.43
CA ALA A 381 2.20 15.58 24.60
C ALA A 381 1.15 14.71 25.34
N GLY A 382 -0.10 14.65 24.87
CA GLY A 382 -1.17 13.89 25.52
C GLY A 382 -1.56 14.44 26.91
N ARG A 383 -1.37 15.75 27.12
CA ARG A 383 -1.65 16.46 28.38
C ARG A 383 -3.02 17.15 28.39
N VAL A 384 -3.83 16.89 27.36
CA VAL A 384 -5.22 17.35 27.24
C VAL A 384 -6.14 16.16 27.46
N ARG A 385 -7.13 16.30 28.35
CA ARG A 385 -8.10 15.23 28.63
C ARG A 385 -9.28 15.29 27.66
N ARG A 386 -9.75 16.51 27.35
CA ARG A 386 -10.87 16.75 26.45
C ARG A 386 -10.56 17.88 25.49
N LEU A 387 -10.91 17.65 24.22
CA LEU A 387 -10.77 18.62 23.14
C LEU A 387 -12.09 18.71 22.38
N ASP A 388 -12.77 19.83 22.48
CA ASP A 388 -13.99 20.11 21.73
C ASP A 388 -13.65 20.97 20.51
N VAL A 389 -14.19 20.61 19.35
CA VAL A 389 -13.91 21.25 18.07
C VAL A 389 -15.22 21.59 17.39
N TRP A 390 -15.47 22.88 17.14
CA TRP A 390 -16.67 23.31 16.42
C TRP A 390 -16.38 23.37 14.93
N LEU A 391 -17.33 22.81 14.18
CA LEU A 391 -17.31 22.75 12.73
C LEU A 391 -18.31 23.78 12.18
N GLY A 392 -17.84 24.64 11.28
CA GLY A 392 -18.66 25.65 10.61
C GLY A 392 -18.36 25.74 9.12
N ALA A 393 -19.23 26.42 8.39
CA ALA A 393 -18.90 26.84 7.03
C ALA A 393 -17.78 27.87 7.12
N THR A 394 -16.75 27.72 6.29
CA THR A 394 -15.78 28.78 6.05
C THR A 394 -16.34 29.70 4.98
N ASP A 395 -16.28 31.00 5.18
CA ASP A 395 -16.54 31.96 4.11
C ASP A 395 -15.62 31.61 2.94
N ARG A 396 -16.21 31.50 1.74
CA ARG A 396 -15.53 31.04 0.53
C ARG A 396 -14.37 32.00 0.24
N GLU A 397 -13.14 31.49 0.20
CA GLU A 397 -12.06 32.11 -0.58
C GLU A 397 -12.23 31.77 -2.06
#